data_AF-A0A8T6HYN0-F1
#
_entry.id   AF-A0A8T6HYN0-F1
#
_cell.length_a   1.000
_cell.length_b   1.000
_cell.length_c   1.000
_cell.angle_alpha   90.00
_cell.angle_beta   90.00
_cell.angle_gamma   90.00
#
_symmetry.space_group_name_H-M   'P 1'
#
loop_
_entity.id
_entity.type
_entity.pdbx_description
1 polymer ?
#
loop_
_entity_poly.entity_id
_entity_poly.type
_entity_poly.pdbx_seq_one_letter_code
_entity_poly.pdbx_strand_id
1 'polypeptide(L)'
;MTEQIERHRTAQRRSALSSPMQHLLRFGFLDGSRSLFDYGCGRGDDLRLLSEMKVPATGWDPVFRSDAERQPADIVNLGFVLNVIEDADERRETLKSAFSLARKVLVVSVMLGYQSKREQFATFEDGVRTQRNTFQKYYAQDEFRAYVEKTLGANAIPTAAGICLVFRDAVEEQLFLLARQQVRREWRLLRREPNSEAVAALIQEHREQIDAYWLRALELGRPATPEECPEAQSLMRLVGSWRRVHEWVGRFFSPEEFEAAAIGRQEDLLVYFALSHFGQRRPYSQLPDRLQRDVRFFFDSITKARNAGKRALFATGDSARLEEAAAFCHEELGIGVLNDDHDLTFHQSVLGECLPLIRIYVGCALQLFGDAGSVDLIKVHLQSGKVTFLVYDDFEGAATPRLVERIKVDLPRLRVDFFDYVGEYEPQPLTEDPATFYVR
;
A
#
# COMPACT_ATOMS: atom_id res chain seq x y z
N MET A 1 -35.81 -32.92 0.10
CA MET A 1 -35.69 -31.62 0.78
C MET A 1 -34.23 -31.23 0.70
N THR A 2 -33.89 -30.23 -0.11
CA THR A 2 -32.55 -29.63 -0.11
C THR A 2 -32.36 -28.97 1.25
N GLU A 3 -31.49 -29.53 2.10
CA GLU A 3 -31.17 -28.94 3.40
C GLU A 3 -30.57 -27.55 3.18
N GLN A 4 -31.23 -26.53 3.72
CA GLN A 4 -30.81 -25.14 3.61
C GLN A 4 -29.51 -24.92 4.41
N ILE A 5 -28.52 -24.25 3.80
CA ILE A 5 -27.23 -23.94 4.44
C ILE A 5 -27.40 -22.83 5.48
N GLU A 6 -26.85 -23.02 6.69
CA GLU A 6 -26.99 -22.10 7.82
C GLU A 6 -25.88 -21.02 7.83
N ARG A 7 -25.80 -20.19 6.78
CA ARG A 7 -24.73 -19.18 6.59
C ARG A 7 -24.48 -18.29 7.83
N HIS A 8 -25.55 -17.91 8.53
CA HIS A 8 -25.54 -17.03 9.71
C HIS A 8 -24.71 -17.54 10.89
N ARG A 9 -24.40 -18.84 10.94
CA ARG A 9 -23.60 -19.44 12.03
C ARG A 9 -22.10 -19.20 11.91
N THR A 10 -21.66 -18.59 10.81
CA THR A 10 -20.25 -18.21 10.58
C THR A 10 -19.86 -16.88 11.25
N ALA A 11 -20.84 -16.06 11.67
CA ALA A 11 -20.58 -14.76 12.29
C ALA A 11 -19.95 -14.92 13.69
N GLN A 12 -18.70 -14.46 13.82
CA GLN A 12 -17.90 -14.51 15.05
C GLN A 12 -18.06 -13.22 15.87
N ARG A 13 -17.90 -13.32 17.20
CA ARG A 13 -17.71 -12.14 18.06
C ARG A 13 -16.22 -11.78 18.15
N ARG A 14 -15.87 -10.50 18.08
CA ARG A 14 -14.48 -10.03 18.13
C ARG A 14 -14.30 -8.83 19.04
N SER A 15 -13.12 -8.73 19.66
CA SER A 15 -12.69 -7.58 20.48
C SER A 15 -11.92 -6.52 19.69
N ALA A 16 -11.44 -6.85 18.49
CA ALA A 16 -10.68 -5.98 17.61
C ALA A 16 -11.33 -5.88 16.22
N LEU A 17 -10.95 -4.84 15.47
CA LEU A 17 -11.38 -4.65 14.08
C LEU A 17 -11.04 -5.88 13.24
N SER A 18 -11.89 -6.23 12.28
CA SER A 18 -11.59 -7.26 11.29
C SER A 18 -10.37 -6.88 10.44
N SER A 19 -9.65 -7.88 9.92
CA SER A 19 -8.47 -7.66 9.08
C SER A 19 -8.68 -6.64 7.93
N PRO A 20 -9.77 -6.67 7.13
CA PRO A 20 -9.99 -5.63 6.11
C PRO A 20 -10.13 -4.22 6.70
N MET A 21 -10.77 -4.07 7.88
CA MET A 21 -10.88 -2.78 8.56
C MET A 21 -9.53 -2.29 9.11
N GLN A 22 -8.70 -3.19 9.65
CA GLN A 22 -7.33 -2.86 10.08
C GLN A 22 -6.48 -2.35 8.90
N HIS A 23 -6.65 -2.94 7.71
CA HIS A 23 -5.97 -2.47 6.50
C HIS A 23 -6.46 -1.09 6.07
N LEU A 24 -7.79 -0.85 6.09
CA LEU A 24 -8.34 0.48 5.83
C LEU A 24 -7.81 1.53 6.82
N LEU A 25 -7.67 1.18 8.11
CA LEU A 25 -7.08 2.05 9.12
C LEU A 25 -5.63 2.39 8.76
N ARG A 26 -4.81 1.37 8.47
CA ARG A 26 -3.39 1.52 8.14
C ARG A 26 -3.16 2.45 6.95
N PHE A 27 -4.03 2.38 5.94
CA PHE A 27 -3.94 3.25 4.76
C PHE A 27 -4.65 4.60 4.92
N GLY A 28 -5.12 4.95 6.13
CA GLY A 28 -5.71 6.27 6.42
C GLY A 28 -7.13 6.47 5.86
N PHE A 29 -7.85 5.39 5.55
CA PHE A 29 -9.24 5.49 5.08
C PHE A 29 -10.24 5.71 6.23
N LEU A 30 -9.85 5.44 7.47
CA LEU A 30 -10.71 5.49 8.66
C LEU A 30 -10.42 6.70 9.57
N ASP A 31 -10.05 7.83 8.98
CA ASP A 31 -9.75 9.09 9.68
C ASP A 31 -11.00 9.92 10.08
N GLY A 32 -12.20 9.42 9.77
CA GLY A 32 -13.47 10.09 10.02
C GLY A 32 -13.93 11.06 8.92
N SER A 33 -13.10 11.31 7.90
CA SER A 33 -13.47 12.17 6.76
C SER A 33 -14.36 11.47 5.73
N ARG A 34 -14.42 10.14 5.76
CA ARG A 34 -15.13 9.28 4.80
C ARG A 34 -16.21 8.46 5.50
N SER A 35 -17.36 8.33 4.86
CA SER A 35 -18.43 7.43 5.28
C SER A 35 -18.12 5.97 4.95
N LEU A 36 -18.51 5.05 5.83
CA LEU A 36 -18.34 3.60 5.65
C LEU A 36 -19.67 2.86 5.68
N PHE A 37 -19.84 1.91 4.77
CA PHE A 37 -20.94 0.94 4.79
C PHE A 37 -20.40 -0.50 4.86
N ASP A 38 -20.78 -1.23 5.90
CA ASP A 38 -20.39 -2.63 6.11
C ASP A 38 -21.47 -3.59 5.59
N TYR A 39 -21.20 -4.20 4.42
CA TYR A 39 -22.10 -5.11 3.72
C TYR A 39 -21.90 -6.53 4.25
N GLY A 40 -22.88 -7.04 5.00
CA GLY A 40 -22.78 -8.30 5.74
C GLY A 40 -22.06 -8.11 7.09
N CYS A 41 -22.45 -7.09 7.85
CA CYS A 41 -21.78 -6.71 9.10
C CYS A 41 -21.87 -7.75 10.23
N GLY A 42 -22.63 -8.84 10.03
CA GLY A 42 -22.89 -9.84 11.05
C GLY A 42 -23.44 -9.20 12.31
N ARG A 43 -22.79 -9.47 13.44
CA ARG A 43 -23.19 -8.97 14.77
C ARG A 43 -22.84 -7.49 15.01
N GLY A 44 -22.14 -6.83 14.09
CA GLY A 44 -21.85 -5.39 14.17
C GLY A 44 -20.66 -5.00 15.06
N ASP A 45 -19.72 -5.90 15.33
CA ASP A 45 -18.54 -5.59 16.16
C ASP A 45 -17.64 -4.51 15.53
N ASP A 46 -17.41 -4.57 14.22
CA ASP A 46 -16.66 -3.55 13.49
C ASP A 46 -17.36 -2.19 13.59
N LEU A 47 -18.70 -2.15 13.43
CA LEU A 47 -19.48 -0.91 13.54
C LEU A 47 -19.37 -0.26 14.92
N ARG A 48 -19.34 -1.07 15.99
CA ARG A 48 -19.15 -0.58 17.35
C ARG A 48 -17.79 0.09 17.50
N LEU A 49 -16.72 -0.58 17.08
CA LEU A 49 -15.35 -0.05 17.17
C LEU A 49 -15.16 1.20 16.29
N LEU A 50 -15.71 1.21 15.08
CA LEU A 50 -15.68 2.37 14.20
C LEU A 50 -16.39 3.59 14.80
N SER A 51 -17.51 3.37 15.52
CA SER A 51 -18.19 4.43 16.25
C SER A 51 -17.33 5.01 17.38
N GLU A 52 -16.58 4.17 18.11
CA GLU A 52 -15.64 4.61 19.15
C GLU A 52 -14.51 5.48 18.54
N MET A 53 -14.10 5.16 17.31
CA MET A 53 -13.11 5.93 16.52
C MET A 53 -13.69 7.15 15.80
N LYS A 54 -14.98 7.48 16.00
CA LYS A 54 -15.70 8.59 15.33
C LYS A 54 -15.73 8.48 13.81
N VAL A 55 -15.67 7.25 13.28
CA VAL A 55 -15.85 6.99 11.85
C VAL A 55 -17.35 6.89 11.56
N PRO A 56 -17.89 7.67 10.61
CA PRO A 56 -19.31 7.58 10.25
C PRO A 56 -19.59 6.27 9.50
N ALA A 57 -20.03 5.25 10.24
CA ALA A 57 -20.23 3.90 9.73
C ALA A 57 -21.68 3.41 9.91
N THR A 58 -22.19 2.71 8.90
CA THR A 58 -23.46 1.97 8.94
C THR A 58 -23.26 0.59 8.37
N GLY A 59 -24.21 -0.33 8.57
CA GLY A 59 -24.08 -1.65 8.00
C GLY A 59 -25.39 -2.40 7.93
N TRP A 60 -25.38 -3.44 7.11
CA TRP A 60 -26.52 -4.31 6.84
C TRP A 60 -26.08 -5.76 6.93
N ASP A 61 -26.97 -6.62 7.40
CA ASP A 61 -26.77 -8.07 7.38
C ASP A 61 -28.13 -8.74 7.15
N PRO A 62 -28.22 -9.76 6.27
CA PRO A 62 -29.49 -10.39 5.94
C PRO A 62 -30.18 -11.06 7.12
N VAL A 63 -29.46 -11.37 8.21
CA VAL A 63 -30.00 -12.07 9.39
C VAL A 63 -29.93 -11.22 10.65
N PHE A 64 -28.78 -10.60 10.93
CA PHE A 64 -28.57 -9.86 12.17
C PHE A 64 -29.08 -8.42 12.12
N ARG A 65 -29.30 -7.87 10.92
CA ARG A 65 -29.69 -6.48 10.73
C ARG A 65 -30.48 -6.26 9.43
N SER A 66 -31.48 -7.11 9.21
CA SER A 66 -32.27 -7.16 7.97
C SER A 66 -33.04 -5.88 7.68
N ASP A 67 -33.45 -5.17 8.73
CA ASP A 67 -34.27 -3.95 8.64
C ASP A 67 -33.44 -2.70 8.31
N ALA A 68 -32.10 -2.80 8.31
CA ALA A 68 -31.24 -1.70 7.88
C ALA A 68 -31.32 -1.48 6.37
N GLU A 69 -31.24 -0.23 5.93
CA GLU A 69 -31.17 0.07 4.51
C GLU A 69 -29.75 -0.13 3.97
N ARG A 70 -29.65 -0.71 2.77
CA ARG A 70 -28.40 -0.74 2.01
C ARG A 70 -28.21 0.60 1.32
N GLN A 71 -27.28 1.40 1.82
CA GLN A 71 -27.09 2.78 1.36
C GLN A 71 -25.67 3.03 0.81
N PRO A 72 -25.51 3.96 -0.15
CA PRO A 72 -24.19 4.32 -0.66
C PRO A 72 -23.30 5.00 0.39
N ALA A 73 -22.01 4.70 0.38
CA ALA A 73 -21.00 5.29 1.24
C ALA A 73 -19.68 5.51 0.48
N ASP A 74 -18.77 6.31 1.03
CA ASP A 74 -17.47 6.54 0.41
C ASP A 74 -16.66 5.24 0.34
N ILE A 75 -16.70 4.46 1.42
CA ILE A 75 -16.07 3.16 1.57
C ILE A 75 -17.14 2.10 1.77
N VAL A 76 -17.08 1.01 1.01
CA VAL A 76 -17.87 -0.20 1.29
C VAL A 76 -16.95 -1.32 1.71
N ASN A 77 -17.27 -2.01 2.80
CA ASN A 77 -16.63 -3.25 3.20
C ASN A 77 -17.49 -4.45 2.80
N LEU A 78 -16.90 -5.42 2.10
CA LEU A 78 -17.47 -6.74 1.85
C LEU A 78 -16.52 -7.79 2.42
N GLY A 79 -16.46 -7.82 3.75
CA GLY A 79 -15.49 -8.63 4.49
C GLY A 79 -15.96 -10.07 4.68
N PHE A 80 -15.30 -11.04 4.05
CA PHE A 80 -15.54 -12.49 4.20
C PHE A 80 -16.95 -12.99 3.81
N VAL A 81 -17.82 -12.13 3.29
CA VAL A 81 -19.19 -12.49 2.88
C VAL A 81 -19.20 -13.45 1.70
N LEU A 82 -18.30 -13.25 0.72
CA LEU A 82 -18.25 -14.09 -0.47
C LEU A 82 -17.90 -15.55 -0.16
N ASN A 83 -17.28 -15.82 1.00
CA ASN A 83 -16.94 -17.17 1.38
C ASN A 83 -18.16 -18.01 1.77
N VAL A 84 -19.24 -17.38 2.24
CA VAL A 84 -20.37 -18.09 2.86
C VAL A 84 -21.57 -18.23 1.93
N ILE A 85 -21.48 -17.70 0.71
CA ILE A 85 -22.53 -17.80 -0.31
C ILE A 85 -22.22 -18.99 -1.23
N GLU A 86 -23.02 -20.06 -1.15
CA GLU A 86 -22.85 -21.27 -1.97
C GLU A 86 -23.19 -21.06 -3.45
N ASP A 87 -24.21 -20.26 -3.75
CA ASP A 87 -24.63 -20.00 -5.12
C ASP A 87 -23.69 -19.01 -5.81
N ALA A 88 -23.09 -19.44 -6.93
CA ALA A 88 -22.08 -18.65 -7.62
C ALA A 88 -22.62 -17.37 -8.27
N ASP A 89 -23.89 -17.36 -8.69
CA ASP A 89 -24.53 -16.20 -9.31
C ASP A 89 -24.97 -15.18 -8.25
N GLU A 90 -25.50 -15.65 -7.11
CA GLU A 90 -25.77 -14.82 -5.94
C GLU A 90 -24.48 -14.17 -5.42
N ARG A 91 -23.38 -14.94 -5.39
CA ARG A 91 -22.07 -14.44 -4.98
C ARG A 91 -21.56 -13.35 -5.92
N ARG A 92 -21.77 -13.50 -7.23
CA ARG A 92 -21.43 -12.51 -8.25
C ARG A 92 -22.26 -11.24 -8.09
N GLU A 93 -23.57 -11.36 -7.91
CA GLU A 93 -24.44 -10.19 -7.74
C GLU A 93 -24.27 -9.50 -6.39
N THR A 94 -23.89 -10.23 -5.36
CA THR A 94 -23.51 -9.64 -4.07
C THR A 94 -22.28 -8.75 -4.23
N LEU A 95 -21.25 -9.22 -4.92
CA LEU A 95 -20.04 -8.44 -5.19
C LEU A 95 -20.36 -7.16 -6.01
N LYS A 96 -21.16 -7.29 -7.07
CA LYS A 96 -21.59 -6.13 -7.88
C LYS A 96 -22.44 -5.15 -7.08
N SER A 97 -23.36 -5.65 -6.26
CA SER A 97 -24.23 -4.83 -5.39
C SER A 97 -23.40 -4.03 -4.40
N ALA A 98 -22.46 -4.68 -3.71
CA ALA A 98 -21.55 -3.99 -2.79
C ALA A 98 -20.72 -2.91 -3.51
N PHE A 99 -20.16 -3.22 -4.69
CA PHE A 99 -19.42 -2.23 -5.47
C PHE A 99 -20.28 -1.05 -5.93
N SER A 100 -21.56 -1.29 -6.26
CA SER A 100 -22.49 -0.25 -6.68
C SER A 100 -22.80 0.78 -5.59
N LEU A 101 -22.64 0.39 -4.31
CA LEU A 101 -22.82 1.28 -3.15
C LEU A 101 -21.56 2.09 -2.82
N ALA A 102 -20.38 1.66 -3.28
CA ALA A 102 -19.14 2.40 -3.06
C ALA A 102 -19.12 3.65 -3.93
N ARG A 103 -18.88 4.82 -3.33
CA ARG A 103 -18.61 6.06 -4.06
C ARG A 103 -17.14 6.18 -4.42
N LYS A 104 -16.23 5.78 -3.52
CA LYS A 104 -14.78 5.85 -3.74
C LYS A 104 -14.13 4.47 -3.84
N VAL A 105 -14.29 3.62 -2.82
CA VAL A 105 -13.56 2.35 -2.74
C VAL A 105 -14.39 1.23 -2.12
N LEU A 106 -14.27 0.04 -2.69
CA LEU A 106 -14.71 -1.21 -2.10
C LEU A 106 -13.49 -1.94 -1.54
N VAL A 107 -13.51 -2.33 -0.27
CA VAL A 107 -12.63 -3.38 0.25
C VAL A 107 -13.38 -4.71 0.20
N VAL A 108 -12.77 -5.72 -0.39
CA VAL A 108 -13.31 -7.07 -0.47
C VAL A 108 -12.28 -8.04 0.10
N SER A 109 -12.73 -8.92 1.00
CA SER A 109 -11.87 -9.94 1.58
C SER A 109 -12.47 -11.34 1.53
N VAL A 110 -11.59 -12.33 1.41
CA VAL A 110 -11.94 -13.75 1.41
C VAL A 110 -10.96 -14.55 2.25
N MET A 111 -11.42 -15.69 2.78
CA MET A 111 -10.52 -16.72 3.29
C MET A 111 -9.82 -17.46 2.16
N LEU A 112 -8.50 -17.53 2.24
CA LEU A 112 -7.68 -18.39 1.40
C LEU A 112 -7.66 -19.82 1.93
N GLY A 113 -7.47 -20.81 1.06
CA GLY A 113 -7.36 -22.20 1.50
C GLY A 113 -6.70 -23.10 0.47
N TYR A 114 -5.60 -23.73 0.89
CA TYR A 114 -4.86 -24.73 0.12
C TYR A 114 -5.51 -26.12 0.21
N GLN A 115 -5.05 -27.03 -0.65
CA GLN A 115 -5.59 -28.40 -0.79
C GLN A 115 -5.77 -29.11 0.56
N SER A 116 -4.82 -28.99 1.49
CA SER A 116 -4.86 -29.63 2.82
C SER A 116 -6.06 -29.20 3.69
N LYS A 117 -6.54 -27.95 3.59
CA LYS A 117 -7.77 -27.50 4.28
C LYS A 117 -9.05 -27.96 3.58
N ARG A 118 -9.01 -28.13 2.25
CA ARG A 118 -10.16 -28.57 1.46
C ARG A 118 -10.46 -30.07 1.63
N GLU A 119 -9.42 -30.89 1.82
CA GLU A 119 -9.53 -32.35 1.98
C GLU A 119 -10.13 -32.79 3.32
N GLN A 120 -10.15 -31.91 4.33
CA GLN A 120 -10.70 -32.22 5.66
C GLN A 120 -12.24 -32.18 5.72
N PHE A 121 -12.91 -31.65 4.70
CA PHE A 121 -14.36 -31.43 4.71
C PHE A 121 -15.02 -32.03 3.46
N ALA A 122 -16.31 -32.37 3.57
CA ALA A 122 -17.08 -32.83 2.43
C ALA A 122 -17.19 -31.72 1.38
N THR A 123 -16.82 -32.03 0.14
CA THR A 123 -17.01 -31.12 -1.00
C THR A 123 -18.49 -30.85 -1.20
N PHE A 124 -18.83 -29.58 -1.44
CA PHE A 124 -20.19 -29.14 -1.70
C PHE A 124 -20.14 -27.94 -2.64
N GLU A 125 -20.79 -28.06 -3.81
CA GLU A 125 -20.66 -27.10 -4.92
C GLU A 125 -19.18 -26.80 -5.25
N ASP A 126 -18.77 -25.53 -5.24
CA ASP A 126 -17.39 -25.08 -5.48
C ASP A 126 -16.60 -24.81 -4.18
N GLY A 127 -17.11 -25.31 -3.04
CA GLY A 127 -16.53 -25.14 -1.72
C GLY A 127 -16.67 -26.38 -0.85
N VAL A 128 -16.79 -26.18 0.46
CA VAL A 128 -16.94 -27.27 1.43
C VAL A 128 -18.13 -27.02 2.35
N ARG A 129 -18.78 -28.11 2.77
CA ARG A 129 -19.82 -28.10 3.81
C ARG A 129 -19.21 -28.53 5.14
N THR A 130 -19.33 -27.69 6.16
CA THR A 130 -18.81 -27.97 7.50
C THR A 130 -19.77 -28.88 8.28
N GLN A 131 -19.28 -29.47 9.38
CA GLN A 131 -20.11 -30.26 10.32
C GLN A 131 -21.24 -29.44 10.95
N ARG A 132 -21.16 -28.10 10.96
CA ARG A 132 -22.21 -27.20 11.45
C ARG A 132 -23.25 -26.84 10.38
N ASN A 133 -23.24 -27.54 9.25
CA ASN A 133 -24.10 -27.25 8.10
C ASN A 133 -23.91 -25.82 7.53
N THR A 134 -22.68 -25.33 7.52
CA THR A 134 -22.31 -24.06 6.88
C THR A 134 -21.54 -24.31 5.60
N PHE A 135 -21.68 -23.43 4.61
CA PHE A 135 -20.85 -23.42 3.40
C PHE A 135 -19.62 -22.54 3.60
N GLN A 136 -18.50 -22.97 3.02
CA GLN A 136 -17.28 -22.18 2.98
C GLN A 136 -16.57 -22.39 1.63
N LYS A 137 -16.48 -21.35 0.81
CA LYS A 137 -15.56 -21.30 -0.32
C LYS A 137 -14.22 -20.76 0.13
N TYR A 138 -13.15 -21.47 -0.21
CA TYR A 138 -11.78 -20.99 -0.10
C TYR A 138 -11.23 -20.60 -1.46
N TYR A 139 -10.40 -19.57 -1.52
CA TYR A 139 -9.80 -19.11 -2.78
C TYR A 139 -8.29 -19.33 -2.78
N ALA A 140 -7.71 -19.49 -3.97
CA ALA A 140 -6.32 -19.11 -4.19
C ALA A 140 -6.20 -17.59 -4.37
N GLN A 141 -5.03 -17.00 -4.12
CA GLN A 141 -4.83 -15.55 -4.19
C GLN A 141 -5.09 -14.98 -5.59
N ASP A 142 -4.58 -15.66 -6.61
CA ASP A 142 -4.76 -15.33 -8.03
C ASP A 142 -6.21 -15.57 -8.50
N GLU A 143 -6.82 -16.70 -8.09
CA GLU A 143 -8.24 -17.00 -8.33
C GLU A 143 -9.12 -15.87 -7.79
N PHE A 144 -8.89 -15.44 -6.55
CA PHE A 144 -9.64 -14.37 -5.90
C PHE A 144 -9.52 -13.05 -6.67
N ARG A 145 -8.29 -12.63 -6.98
CA ARG A 145 -8.04 -11.39 -7.73
C ARG A 145 -8.75 -11.43 -9.09
N ALA A 146 -8.57 -12.50 -9.86
CA ALA A 146 -9.17 -12.66 -11.18
C ALA A 146 -10.71 -12.68 -11.10
N TYR A 147 -11.29 -13.31 -10.07
CA TYR A 147 -12.72 -13.31 -9.83
C TYR A 147 -13.28 -11.91 -9.61
N VAL A 148 -12.60 -11.09 -8.80
CA VAL A 148 -13.00 -9.70 -8.53
C VAL A 148 -12.89 -8.84 -9.79
N GLU A 149 -11.75 -8.88 -10.47
CA GLU A 149 -11.50 -8.08 -11.69
C GLU A 149 -12.49 -8.42 -12.81
N LYS A 150 -12.71 -9.73 -13.05
CA LYS A 150 -13.66 -10.19 -14.08
C LYS A 150 -15.11 -9.80 -13.75
N THR A 151 -15.49 -9.84 -12.48
CA THR A 151 -16.87 -9.55 -12.06
C THR A 151 -17.18 -8.06 -12.09
N LEU A 152 -16.22 -7.22 -11.71
CA LEU A 152 -16.41 -5.77 -11.58
C LEU A 152 -15.94 -4.99 -12.80
N GLY A 153 -15.10 -5.57 -13.67
CA GLY A 153 -14.49 -4.86 -14.80
C GLY A 153 -13.52 -3.75 -14.37
N ALA A 154 -12.99 -3.84 -13.14
CA ALA A 154 -12.11 -2.85 -12.53
C ALA A 154 -10.88 -3.54 -11.92
N ASN A 155 -9.78 -2.81 -11.75
CA ASN A 155 -8.55 -3.35 -11.16
C ASN A 155 -8.76 -3.69 -9.69
N ALA A 156 -8.33 -4.89 -9.28
CA ALA A 156 -8.26 -5.27 -7.88
C ALA A 156 -6.83 -5.10 -7.39
N ILE A 157 -6.62 -4.14 -6.49
CA ILE A 157 -5.30 -3.85 -5.93
C ILE A 157 -5.14 -4.67 -4.65
N PRO A 158 -4.24 -5.66 -4.60
CA PRO A 158 -4.05 -6.46 -3.41
C PRO A 158 -3.38 -5.62 -2.32
N THR A 159 -3.91 -5.73 -1.11
CA THR A 159 -3.39 -5.08 0.10
C THR A 159 -3.00 -6.08 1.18
N ALA A 160 -3.35 -7.35 1.01
CA ALA A 160 -2.94 -8.48 1.83
C ALA A 160 -3.32 -9.79 1.12
N ALA A 161 -2.88 -10.91 1.69
CA ALA A 161 -3.44 -12.22 1.39
C ALA A 161 -4.97 -12.21 1.60
N GLY A 162 -5.72 -12.49 0.54
CA GLY A 162 -7.18 -12.52 0.57
C GLY A 162 -7.85 -11.16 0.73
N ILE A 163 -7.16 -10.02 0.56
CA ILE A 163 -7.74 -8.67 0.69
C ILE A 163 -7.36 -7.79 -0.49
N CYS A 164 -8.37 -7.24 -1.16
CA CYS A 164 -8.20 -6.32 -2.28
C CYS A 164 -9.01 -5.04 -2.09
N LEU A 165 -8.47 -3.93 -2.58
CA LEU A 165 -9.19 -2.68 -2.81
C LEU A 165 -9.58 -2.55 -4.28
N VAL A 166 -10.80 -2.11 -4.53
CA VAL A 166 -11.32 -1.80 -5.87
C VAL A 166 -11.84 -0.37 -5.85
N PHE A 167 -11.20 0.50 -6.61
CA PHE A 167 -11.54 1.92 -6.65
C PHE A 167 -12.58 2.21 -7.74
N ARG A 168 -13.62 2.94 -7.34
CA ARG A 168 -14.58 3.55 -8.25
C ARG A 168 -14.15 4.97 -8.64
N ASP A 169 -13.52 5.68 -7.71
CA ASP A 169 -12.89 6.98 -7.97
C ASP A 169 -11.46 6.78 -8.50
N ALA A 170 -11.25 7.17 -9.76
CA ALA A 170 -9.96 7.05 -10.42
C ALA A 170 -8.88 7.95 -9.81
N VAL A 171 -9.25 9.11 -9.25
CA VAL A 171 -8.28 10.03 -8.61
C VAL A 171 -7.84 9.44 -7.27
N GLU A 172 -8.77 8.93 -6.47
CA GLU A 172 -8.47 8.27 -5.19
C GLU A 172 -7.57 7.03 -5.40
N GLU A 173 -7.80 6.25 -6.47
CA GLU A 173 -6.92 5.14 -6.86
C GLU A 173 -5.47 5.61 -7.08
N GLN A 174 -5.28 6.70 -7.83
CA GLN A 174 -3.93 7.21 -8.13
C GLN A 174 -3.26 7.83 -6.90
N LEU A 175 -4.03 8.50 -6.03
CA LEU A 175 -3.52 8.99 -4.75
C LEU A 175 -3.04 7.83 -3.87
N PHE A 176 -3.83 6.76 -3.78
CA PHE A 176 -3.47 5.56 -3.04
C PHE A 176 -2.19 4.90 -3.59
N LEU A 177 -2.12 4.68 -4.91
CA LEU A 177 -0.95 4.06 -5.54
C LEU A 177 0.31 4.92 -5.41
N LEU A 178 0.19 6.25 -5.51
CA LEU A 178 1.30 7.17 -5.31
C LEU A 178 1.80 7.15 -3.86
N ALA A 179 0.88 7.18 -2.89
CA ALA A 179 1.22 7.12 -1.47
C ALA A 179 1.98 5.84 -1.09
N ARG A 180 1.65 4.70 -1.71
CA ARG A 180 2.37 3.42 -1.50
C ARG A 180 3.84 3.46 -1.92
N GLN A 181 4.21 4.34 -2.85
CA GLN A 181 5.60 4.44 -3.33
C GLN A 181 6.33 5.65 -2.75
N GLN A 182 5.62 6.52 -2.02
CA GLN A 182 6.22 7.70 -1.45
C GLN A 182 6.97 7.33 -0.18
N VAL A 183 8.25 7.69 -0.14
CA VAL A 183 9.08 7.48 1.05
C VAL A 183 8.93 8.70 1.94
N ARG A 184 8.59 8.46 3.21
CA ARG A 184 8.53 9.53 4.21
C ARG A 184 9.95 9.96 4.53
N ARG A 185 10.28 11.21 4.20
CA ARG A 185 11.58 11.82 4.48
C ARG A 185 11.41 12.92 5.51
N GLU A 186 12.33 12.98 6.47
CA GLU A 186 12.40 14.05 7.45
C GLU A 186 13.39 15.12 6.99
N TRP A 187 12.89 16.34 6.85
CA TRP A 187 13.69 17.49 6.42
C TRP A 187 14.09 18.34 7.61
N ARG A 188 15.37 18.73 7.66
CA ARG A 188 15.99 19.44 8.79
C ARG A 188 15.97 20.97 8.64
N LEU A 189 15.48 21.49 7.51
CA LEU A 189 15.44 22.94 7.21
C LEU A 189 16.81 23.59 7.40
N LEU A 190 17.82 23.09 6.70
CA LEU A 190 19.20 23.56 6.87
C LEU A 190 19.34 24.99 6.38
N ARG A 191 19.39 25.95 7.31
CA ARG A 191 19.54 27.37 7.00
C ARG A 191 20.98 27.77 6.75
N ARG A 192 21.15 28.75 5.87
CA ARG A 192 22.40 29.47 5.68
C ARG A 192 22.50 30.63 6.67
N GLU A 193 23.72 31.02 7.01
CA GLU A 193 23.95 32.22 7.79
C GLU A 193 23.51 33.47 6.99
N PRO A 194 22.71 34.37 7.60
CA PRO A 194 22.34 35.63 6.98
C PRO A 194 23.58 36.48 6.67
N ASN A 195 23.63 37.09 5.50
CA ASN A 195 24.74 37.95 5.08
C ASN A 195 24.70 39.36 5.69
N SER A 196 23.67 39.70 6.46
CA SER A 196 23.51 41.00 7.15
C SER A 196 22.45 40.91 8.26
N GLU A 197 22.52 41.82 9.24
CA GLU A 197 21.50 41.94 10.30
C GLU A 197 20.11 42.28 9.76
N ALA A 198 20.01 43.10 8.71
CA ALA A 198 18.74 43.42 8.07
C ALA A 198 18.07 42.16 7.46
N VAL A 199 18.85 41.29 6.83
CA VAL A 199 18.34 40.01 6.31
C VAL A 199 17.97 39.07 7.44
N ALA A 200 18.75 39.03 8.53
CA ALA A 200 18.42 38.23 9.71
C ALA A 200 17.08 38.66 10.34
N ALA A 201 16.86 39.97 10.51
CA ALA A 201 15.62 40.53 11.05
C ALA A 201 14.42 40.20 10.14
N LEU A 202 14.58 40.31 8.82
CA LEU A 202 13.54 39.97 7.85
C LEU A 202 13.17 38.48 7.89
N ILE A 203 14.17 37.59 7.98
CA ILE A 203 13.93 36.15 8.12
C ILE A 203 13.18 35.87 9.42
N GLN A 204 13.57 36.53 10.52
CA GLN A 204 12.92 36.35 11.81
C GLN A 204 11.46 36.84 11.79
N GLU A 205 11.18 37.98 11.15
CA GLU A 205 9.84 38.56 11.02
C GLU A 205 8.90 37.67 10.19
N HIS A 206 9.41 37.03 9.13
CA HIS A 206 8.61 36.21 8.20
C HIS A 206 8.93 34.72 8.26
N ARG A 207 9.43 34.26 9.41
CA ARG A 207 9.97 32.91 9.58
C ARG A 207 8.96 31.83 9.22
N GLU A 208 7.73 31.96 9.71
CA GLU A 208 6.67 30.96 9.50
C GLU A 208 6.36 30.77 8.00
N GLN A 209 6.26 31.86 7.24
CA GLN A 209 5.92 31.79 5.82
C GLN A 209 7.10 31.27 4.99
N ILE A 210 8.32 31.70 5.33
CA ILE A 210 9.56 31.25 4.68
C ILE A 210 9.74 29.73 4.90
N ASP A 211 9.55 29.26 6.13
CA ASP A 211 9.73 27.86 6.49
C ASP A 211 8.64 26.97 5.92
N ALA A 212 7.38 27.39 6.01
CA ALA A 212 6.25 26.64 5.45
C ALA A 212 6.45 26.42 3.94
N TYR A 213 6.87 27.45 3.21
CA TYR A 213 7.15 27.33 1.78
C TYR A 213 8.33 26.39 1.51
N TRP A 214 9.44 26.53 2.25
CA TRP A 214 10.62 25.71 2.02
C TRP A 214 10.35 24.24 2.35
N LEU A 215 9.68 23.94 3.47
CA LEU A 215 9.20 22.59 3.79
C LEU A 215 8.34 22.03 2.67
N ARG A 216 7.38 22.81 2.16
CA ARG A 216 6.53 22.38 1.04
C ARG A 216 7.35 22.11 -0.22
N ALA A 217 8.36 22.92 -0.53
CA ALA A 217 9.26 22.68 -1.66
C ALA A 217 10.07 21.38 -1.49
N LEU A 218 10.54 21.08 -0.27
CA LEU A 218 11.24 19.83 0.06
C LEU A 218 10.30 18.61 -0.01
N GLU A 219 9.06 18.72 0.50
CA GLU A 219 8.03 17.68 0.38
C GLU A 219 7.67 17.37 -1.09
N LEU A 220 7.75 18.39 -1.95
CA LEU A 220 7.46 18.27 -3.38
C LEU A 220 8.68 17.87 -4.21
N GLY A 221 9.91 18.06 -3.71
CA GLY A 221 11.15 17.93 -4.49
C GLY A 221 11.24 18.90 -5.68
N ARG A 222 10.38 19.93 -5.70
CA ARG A 222 10.28 20.93 -6.77
C ARG A 222 9.70 22.23 -6.22
N PRO A 223 9.83 23.36 -6.94
CA PRO A 223 9.17 24.60 -6.54
C PRO A 223 7.65 24.43 -6.44
N ALA A 224 7.07 24.91 -5.33
CA ALA A 224 5.64 24.88 -5.10
C ALA A 224 4.91 25.93 -5.96
N THR A 225 3.71 25.57 -6.42
CA THR A 225 2.78 26.52 -7.07
C THR A 225 1.95 27.27 -6.02
N PRO A 226 1.34 28.44 -6.35
CA PRO A 226 0.56 29.20 -5.39
C PRO A 226 -0.59 28.39 -4.77
N GLU A 227 -1.21 27.50 -5.55
CA GLU A 227 -2.32 26.66 -5.09
C GLU A 227 -1.85 25.58 -4.10
N GLU A 228 -0.54 25.32 -4.03
CA GLU A 228 0.07 24.35 -3.11
C GLU A 228 0.53 25.01 -1.80
N CYS A 229 0.35 26.32 -1.63
CA CYS A 229 0.88 27.12 -0.51
C CYS A 229 -0.21 28.01 0.13
N PRO A 230 -0.67 27.69 1.36
CA PRO A 230 -1.55 28.58 2.13
C PRO A 230 -0.97 29.99 2.32
N GLU A 231 0.35 30.11 2.44
CA GLU A 231 1.14 31.32 2.61
C GLU A 231 1.39 32.10 1.31
N ALA A 232 0.76 31.73 0.19
CA ALA A 232 1.08 32.31 -1.11
C ALA A 232 0.92 33.84 -1.16
N GLN A 233 -0.17 34.36 -0.59
CA GLN A 233 -0.47 35.80 -0.63
C GLN A 233 0.49 36.65 0.23
N SER A 234 0.97 36.12 1.36
CA SER A 234 1.94 36.83 2.21
C SER A 234 3.31 36.87 1.55
N LEU A 235 3.77 35.76 0.99
CA LEU A 235 5.04 35.72 0.26
C LEU A 235 5.02 36.58 -1.00
N MET A 236 3.90 36.65 -1.72
CA MET A 236 3.77 37.56 -2.87
C MET A 236 3.87 39.03 -2.47
N ARG A 237 3.35 39.43 -1.29
CA ARG A 237 3.50 40.80 -0.78
C ARG A 237 4.96 41.12 -0.45
N LEU A 238 5.70 40.15 0.06
CA LEU A 238 7.10 40.30 0.44
C LEU A 238 8.05 40.34 -0.77
N VAL A 239 7.82 39.46 -1.75
CA VAL A 239 8.72 39.25 -2.90
C VAL A 239 8.26 40.02 -4.16
N GLY A 240 6.99 40.42 -4.22
CA GLY A 240 6.35 41.13 -5.34
C GLY A 240 5.84 40.23 -6.47
N SER A 241 6.39 39.02 -6.66
CA SER A 241 5.92 38.07 -7.68
C SER A 241 6.19 36.62 -7.28
N TRP A 242 5.20 35.74 -7.45
CA TRP A 242 5.36 34.30 -7.16
C TRP A 242 6.50 33.66 -7.93
N ARG A 243 6.74 34.10 -9.17
CA ARG A 243 7.82 33.57 -10.03
C ARG A 243 9.21 33.69 -9.40
N ARG A 244 9.38 34.61 -8.45
CA ARG A 244 10.65 34.87 -7.75
C ARG A 244 10.71 34.23 -6.36
N VAL A 245 9.59 33.69 -5.85
CA VAL A 245 9.51 33.20 -4.47
C VAL A 245 10.48 32.05 -4.22
N HIS A 246 10.55 31.07 -5.11
CA HIS A 246 11.46 29.93 -4.93
C HIS A 246 12.92 30.36 -4.82
N GLU A 247 13.38 31.15 -5.81
CA GLU A 247 14.75 31.64 -5.84
C GLU A 247 15.05 32.56 -4.66
N TRP A 248 14.08 33.38 -4.24
CA TRP A 248 14.25 34.29 -3.12
C TRP A 248 14.33 33.55 -1.79
N VAL A 249 13.41 32.62 -1.51
CA VAL A 249 13.42 31.81 -0.28
C VAL A 249 14.64 30.88 -0.25
N GLY A 250 14.99 30.25 -1.37
CA GLY A 250 16.11 29.32 -1.46
C GLY A 250 17.48 29.95 -1.15
N ARG A 251 17.62 31.27 -1.16
CA ARG A 251 18.84 31.96 -0.72
C ARG A 251 19.13 31.74 0.77
N PHE A 252 18.10 31.48 1.58
CA PHE A 252 18.21 31.31 3.03
C PHE A 252 18.49 29.87 3.47
N PHE A 253 18.52 28.92 2.55
CA PHE A 253 18.64 27.50 2.85
C PHE A 253 19.76 26.82 2.04
N SER A 254 20.21 25.66 2.53
CA SER A 254 21.16 24.82 1.80
C SER A 254 20.50 24.22 0.55
N PRO A 255 21.15 24.29 -0.63
CA PRO A 255 20.63 23.72 -1.87
C PRO A 255 20.70 22.20 -1.86
N GLU A 256 21.65 21.61 -1.13
CA GLU A 256 21.87 20.16 -1.05
C GLU A 256 20.62 19.41 -0.57
N GLU A 257 19.91 19.98 0.42
CA GLU A 257 18.66 19.39 0.94
C GLU A 257 17.56 19.38 -0.11
N PHE A 258 17.46 20.45 -0.92
CA PHE A 258 16.48 20.54 -2.01
C PHE A 258 16.85 19.64 -3.20
N GLU A 259 18.14 19.50 -3.51
CA GLU A 259 18.62 18.56 -4.52
C GLU A 259 18.34 17.11 -4.13
N ALA A 260 18.62 16.74 -2.87
CA ALA A 260 18.27 15.42 -2.33
C ALA A 260 16.75 15.18 -2.36
N ALA A 261 15.94 16.20 -2.04
CA ALA A 261 14.48 16.14 -2.14
C ALA A 261 14.01 15.92 -3.58
N ALA A 262 14.62 16.61 -4.55
CA ALA A 262 14.31 16.46 -5.97
C ALA A 262 14.64 15.05 -6.47
N ILE A 263 15.81 14.53 -6.12
CA ILE A 263 16.24 13.16 -6.47
C ILE A 263 15.25 12.15 -5.87
N GLY A 264 15.03 12.20 -4.56
CA GLY A 264 14.14 11.27 -3.88
C GLY A 264 12.70 11.30 -4.41
N ARG A 265 12.19 12.49 -4.77
CA ARG A 265 10.86 12.59 -5.40
C ARG A 265 10.84 11.97 -6.79
N GLN A 266 11.86 12.23 -7.61
CA GLN A 266 11.96 11.69 -8.95
C GLN A 266 12.05 10.15 -8.91
N GLU A 267 12.77 9.59 -7.95
CA GLU A 267 12.86 8.15 -7.69
C GLU A 267 11.50 7.55 -7.30
N ASP A 268 10.78 8.16 -6.35
CA ASP A 268 9.43 7.70 -5.96
C ASP A 268 8.47 7.69 -7.16
N LEU A 269 8.54 8.71 -8.00
CA LEU A 269 7.75 8.80 -9.24
C LEU A 269 8.18 7.74 -10.26
N LEU A 270 9.47 7.45 -10.38
CA LEU A 270 9.98 6.41 -11.26
C LEU A 270 9.44 5.04 -10.87
N VAL A 271 9.47 4.70 -9.57
CA VAL A 271 8.90 3.45 -9.03
C VAL A 271 7.39 3.41 -9.29
N TYR A 272 6.67 4.48 -8.98
CA TYR A 272 5.23 4.59 -9.28
C TYR A 272 4.93 4.36 -10.77
N PHE A 273 5.64 5.02 -11.68
CA PHE A 273 5.40 4.84 -13.12
C PHE A 273 5.79 3.45 -13.61
N ALA A 274 6.84 2.84 -13.05
CA ALA A 274 7.20 1.46 -13.36
C ALA A 274 6.04 0.51 -12.99
N LEU A 275 5.59 0.54 -11.74
CA LEU A 275 4.52 -0.35 -11.26
C LEU A 275 3.14 -0.03 -11.85
N SER A 276 2.89 1.19 -12.31
CA SER A 276 1.64 1.56 -13.00
C SER A 276 1.39 0.76 -14.30
N HIS A 277 2.39 0.07 -14.84
CA HIS A 277 2.24 -0.78 -16.03
C HIS A 277 1.45 -2.08 -15.76
N PHE A 278 1.30 -2.50 -14.51
CA PHE A 278 0.49 -3.67 -14.14
C PHE A 278 -1.01 -3.37 -14.04
N GLY A 279 -1.39 -2.09 -14.03
CA GLY A 279 -2.78 -1.65 -13.95
C GLY A 279 -3.31 -1.08 -15.28
N GLN A 280 -4.60 -0.75 -15.28
CA GLN A 280 -5.19 -0.03 -16.41
C GLN A 280 -4.61 1.39 -16.52
N ARG A 281 -4.24 1.76 -17.75
CA ARG A 281 -3.72 3.09 -18.05
C ARG A 281 -4.78 4.16 -17.83
N ARG A 282 -4.54 5.09 -16.90
CA ARG A 282 -5.39 6.26 -16.69
C ARG A 282 -5.03 7.41 -17.66
N PRO A 283 -6.03 8.15 -18.21
CA PRO A 283 -5.81 9.42 -18.90
C PRO A 283 -5.08 10.43 -18.02
N TYR A 284 -4.29 11.31 -18.63
CA TYR A 284 -3.53 12.33 -17.89
C TYR A 284 -4.43 13.28 -17.10
N SER A 285 -5.62 13.60 -17.63
CA SER A 285 -6.63 14.44 -16.97
C SER A 285 -7.26 13.81 -15.72
N GLN A 286 -7.10 12.50 -15.53
CA GLN A 286 -7.59 11.77 -14.35
C GLN A 286 -6.48 11.57 -13.31
N LEU A 287 -5.28 12.11 -13.55
CA LEU A 287 -4.22 12.12 -12.55
C LEU A 287 -4.46 13.28 -11.57
N PRO A 288 -4.13 13.11 -10.27
CA PRO A 288 -4.17 14.21 -9.31
C PRO A 288 -3.34 15.40 -9.79
N ASP A 289 -3.80 16.63 -9.53
CA ASP A 289 -3.13 17.83 -10.05
C ASP A 289 -1.68 17.96 -9.56
N ARG A 290 -1.38 17.48 -8.35
CA ARG A 290 0.00 17.38 -7.84
C ARG A 290 0.85 16.49 -8.75
N LEU A 291 0.37 15.30 -9.10
CA LEU A 291 1.08 14.37 -9.97
C LEU A 291 1.23 14.93 -11.39
N GLN A 292 0.22 15.65 -11.90
CA GLN A 292 0.34 16.35 -13.18
C GLN A 292 1.48 17.39 -13.17
N ARG A 293 1.59 18.19 -12.11
CA ARG A 293 2.68 19.16 -11.93
C ARG A 293 4.04 18.45 -11.81
N ASP A 294 4.10 17.36 -11.04
CA ASP A 294 5.31 16.55 -10.88
C ASP A 294 5.79 15.97 -12.23
N VAL A 295 4.89 15.43 -13.03
CA VAL A 295 5.20 14.91 -14.37
C VAL A 295 5.79 15.98 -15.27
N ARG A 296 5.22 17.19 -15.26
CA ARG A 296 5.73 18.32 -16.06
C ARG A 296 7.11 18.74 -15.60
N PHE A 297 7.38 18.72 -14.30
CA PHE A 297 8.66 19.15 -13.74
C PHE A 297 9.78 18.12 -13.94
N PHE A 298 9.56 16.86 -13.57
CA PHE A 298 10.62 15.84 -13.55
C PHE A 298 10.81 15.09 -14.88
N PHE A 299 9.79 15.06 -15.73
CA PHE A 299 9.79 14.23 -16.94
C PHE A 299 9.35 14.98 -18.21
N ASP A 300 9.03 16.28 -18.12
CA ASP A 300 8.37 17.13 -19.14
C ASP A 300 6.97 16.69 -19.59
N SER A 301 6.74 15.39 -19.75
CA SER A 301 5.49 14.86 -20.28
C SER A 301 5.18 13.46 -19.71
N ILE A 302 3.89 13.12 -19.69
CA ILE A 302 3.42 11.82 -19.23
C ILE A 302 3.98 10.65 -20.07
N THR A 303 4.24 10.88 -21.36
CA THR A 303 4.83 9.87 -22.24
C THR A 303 6.27 9.56 -21.84
N LYS A 304 7.07 10.60 -21.57
CA LYS A 304 8.44 10.44 -21.09
C LYS A 304 8.48 9.77 -19.71
N ALA A 305 7.59 10.17 -18.79
CA ALA A 305 7.48 9.56 -17.47
C ALA A 305 7.17 8.06 -17.55
N ARG A 306 6.17 7.67 -18.35
CA ARG A 306 5.83 6.26 -18.59
C ARG A 306 6.96 5.49 -19.24
N ASN A 307 7.63 6.07 -20.23
CA ASN A 307 8.77 5.41 -20.88
C ASN A 307 9.96 5.23 -19.93
N ALA A 308 10.20 6.18 -19.02
CA ALA A 308 11.20 6.04 -17.97
C ALA A 308 10.85 4.89 -17.02
N GLY A 309 9.61 4.87 -16.50
CA GLY A 309 9.12 3.77 -15.67
C GLY A 309 9.19 2.41 -16.38
N LYS A 310 8.83 2.36 -17.67
CA LYS A 310 8.94 1.14 -18.48
C LYS A 310 10.39 0.66 -18.55
N ARG A 311 11.34 1.53 -18.89
CA ARG A 311 12.76 1.14 -18.95
C ARG A 311 13.27 0.62 -17.60
N ALA A 312 12.90 1.28 -16.50
CA ALA A 312 13.27 0.86 -15.15
C ALA A 312 12.65 -0.50 -14.79
N LEU A 313 11.38 -0.74 -15.15
CA LEU A 313 10.73 -2.04 -14.98
C LEU A 313 11.42 -3.14 -15.78
N PHE A 314 11.79 -2.91 -17.05
CA PHE A 314 12.50 -3.92 -17.84
C PHE A 314 13.91 -4.19 -17.30
N ALA A 315 14.56 -3.19 -16.70
CA ALA A 315 15.88 -3.36 -16.09
C ALA A 315 15.86 -4.32 -14.89
N THR A 316 14.71 -4.57 -14.25
CA THR A 316 14.63 -5.54 -13.15
C THR A 316 14.75 -7.00 -13.62
N GLY A 317 14.71 -7.25 -14.93
CA GLY A 317 14.99 -8.57 -15.50
C GLY A 317 16.47 -8.82 -15.82
N ASP A 318 17.34 -7.84 -15.55
CA ASP A 318 18.79 -7.92 -15.76
C ASP A 318 19.48 -8.21 -14.42
N SER A 319 19.89 -9.46 -14.20
CA SER A 319 20.50 -9.90 -12.94
C SER A 319 21.78 -9.13 -12.60
N ALA A 320 22.61 -8.78 -13.58
CA ALA A 320 23.84 -8.02 -13.33
C ALA A 320 23.52 -6.62 -12.76
N ARG A 321 22.49 -5.95 -13.29
CA ARG A 321 22.03 -4.66 -12.76
C ARG A 321 21.41 -4.79 -11.37
N LEU A 322 20.70 -5.87 -11.10
CA LEU A 322 20.15 -6.14 -9.76
C LEU A 322 21.26 -6.38 -8.74
N GLU A 323 22.29 -7.14 -9.11
CA GLU A 323 23.48 -7.37 -8.29
C GLU A 323 24.22 -6.06 -7.99
N GLU A 324 24.49 -5.24 -9.01
CA GLU A 324 25.09 -3.90 -8.85
C GLU A 324 24.25 -3.00 -7.93
N ALA A 325 22.93 -2.99 -8.11
CA ALA A 325 22.04 -2.20 -7.27
C ALA A 325 22.00 -2.70 -5.82
N ALA A 326 22.05 -4.02 -5.62
CA ALA A 326 22.07 -4.63 -4.30
C ALA A 326 23.38 -4.35 -3.56
N ALA A 327 24.51 -4.47 -4.26
CA ALA A 327 25.83 -4.10 -3.73
C ALA A 327 25.86 -2.64 -3.30
N PHE A 328 25.39 -1.72 -4.14
CA PHE A 328 25.32 -0.30 -3.79
C PHE A 328 24.43 -0.04 -2.56
N CYS A 329 23.26 -0.70 -2.47
CA CYS A 329 22.40 -0.56 -1.28
C CYS A 329 23.13 -1.01 -0.01
N HIS A 330 23.86 -2.12 -0.06
CA HIS A 330 24.57 -2.64 1.10
C HIS A 330 25.81 -1.81 1.46
N GLU A 331 26.68 -1.54 0.48
CA GLU A 331 28.01 -0.95 0.71
C GLU A 331 27.95 0.56 0.93
N GLU A 332 27.15 1.28 0.14
CA GLU A 332 27.13 2.75 0.14
C GLU A 332 25.99 3.32 0.98
N LEU A 333 24.85 2.62 1.04
CA LEU A 333 23.69 3.05 1.82
C LEU A 333 23.57 2.33 3.17
N GLY A 334 24.42 1.33 3.44
CA GLY A 334 24.40 0.57 4.69
C GLY A 334 23.14 -0.26 4.91
N ILE A 335 22.43 -0.63 3.83
CA ILE A 335 21.12 -1.29 3.89
C ILE A 335 21.29 -2.81 3.93
N GLY A 336 20.83 -3.42 5.03
CA GLY A 336 20.64 -4.86 5.14
C GLY A 336 21.90 -5.70 5.00
N VAL A 337 21.70 -6.98 4.69
CA VAL A 337 22.77 -7.99 4.57
C VAL A 337 22.79 -8.53 3.14
N LEU A 338 23.94 -8.41 2.48
CA LEU A 338 24.21 -8.97 1.16
C LEU A 338 24.93 -10.31 1.30
N ASN A 339 24.35 -11.36 0.73
CA ASN A 339 24.94 -12.69 0.64
C ASN A 339 25.51 -12.89 -0.76
N ASP A 340 26.72 -12.36 -0.99
CA ASP A 340 27.43 -12.39 -2.27
C ASP A 340 26.52 -11.98 -3.45
N ASP A 341 26.43 -12.83 -4.48
CA ASP A 341 25.60 -12.65 -5.67
C ASP A 341 24.22 -13.33 -5.55
N HIS A 342 23.88 -13.88 -4.38
CA HIS A 342 22.66 -14.68 -4.20
C HIS A 342 21.46 -13.82 -3.81
N ASP A 343 21.57 -13.05 -2.73
CA ASP A 343 20.46 -12.27 -2.20
C ASP A 343 20.84 -11.07 -1.34
N LEU A 344 19.96 -10.07 -1.37
CA LEU A 344 19.95 -8.96 -0.42
C LEU A 344 18.75 -9.12 0.51
N THR A 345 18.99 -9.15 1.83
CA THR A 345 17.94 -9.24 2.85
C THR A 345 17.94 -8.01 3.74
N PHE A 346 16.80 -7.36 3.91
CA PHE A 346 16.65 -6.13 4.70
C PHE A 346 15.27 -6.05 5.36
N HIS A 347 15.16 -5.23 6.40
CA HIS A 347 13.89 -4.99 7.09
C HIS A 347 12.92 -4.16 6.24
N GLN A 348 11.62 -4.42 6.31
CA GLN A 348 10.64 -3.75 5.44
C GLN A 348 10.67 -2.21 5.52
N SER A 349 11.06 -1.66 6.67
CA SER A 349 11.08 -0.21 6.92
C SER A 349 12.06 0.54 6.02
N VAL A 350 13.13 -0.12 5.59
CA VAL A 350 14.21 0.49 4.80
C VAL A 350 14.03 0.30 3.30
N LEU A 351 12.94 -0.36 2.87
CA LEU A 351 12.61 -0.53 1.45
C LEU A 351 12.57 0.81 0.70
N GLY A 352 12.13 1.87 1.37
CA GLY A 352 12.08 3.21 0.79
C GLY A 352 13.45 3.81 0.49
N GLU A 353 14.48 3.42 1.24
CA GLU A 353 15.85 3.92 1.10
C GLU A 353 16.65 3.14 0.05
N CYS A 354 16.19 1.95 -0.35
CA CYS A 354 16.81 1.18 -1.43
C CYS A 354 16.75 1.93 -2.77
N LEU A 355 17.70 1.62 -3.66
CA LEU A 355 17.68 2.12 -5.03
C LEU A 355 16.37 1.77 -5.75
N PRO A 356 15.90 2.62 -6.70
CA PRO A 356 14.64 2.39 -7.42
C PRO A 356 14.53 1.01 -8.06
N LEU A 357 15.63 0.42 -8.53
CA LEU A 357 15.62 -0.90 -9.16
C LEU A 357 15.17 -2.01 -8.18
N ILE A 358 15.72 -2.00 -6.96
CA ILE A 358 15.34 -2.93 -5.88
C ILE A 358 13.88 -2.69 -5.47
N ARG A 359 13.49 -1.42 -5.31
CA ARG A 359 12.10 -1.02 -5.00
C ARG A 359 11.10 -1.52 -6.04
N ILE A 360 11.42 -1.38 -7.33
CA ILE A 360 10.57 -1.87 -8.43
C ILE A 360 10.51 -3.40 -8.42
N TYR A 361 11.63 -4.09 -8.21
CA TYR A 361 11.66 -5.56 -8.16
C TYR A 361 10.79 -6.12 -7.04
N VAL A 362 10.93 -5.59 -5.81
CA VAL A 362 10.05 -5.92 -4.67
C VAL A 362 8.60 -5.52 -4.99
N GLY A 363 8.40 -4.34 -5.58
CA GLY A 363 7.09 -3.87 -6.01
C GLY A 363 6.38 -4.81 -6.99
N CYS A 364 7.12 -5.46 -7.91
CA CYS A 364 6.58 -6.48 -8.80
C CYS A 364 6.04 -7.69 -8.03
N ALA A 365 6.75 -8.12 -6.98
CA ALA A 365 6.28 -9.22 -6.13
C ALA A 365 5.04 -8.84 -5.32
N LEU A 366 5.00 -7.60 -4.81
CA LEU A 366 3.86 -7.03 -4.11
C LEU A 366 2.61 -6.88 -5.00
N GLN A 367 2.75 -6.76 -6.33
CA GLN A 367 1.60 -6.82 -7.22
C GLN A 367 0.88 -8.19 -7.18
N LEU A 368 1.57 -9.27 -6.84
CA LEU A 368 0.99 -10.61 -6.76
C LEU A 368 0.52 -10.93 -5.33
N PHE A 369 1.36 -10.61 -4.34
CA PHE A 369 1.11 -10.92 -2.93
C PHE A 369 0.20 -9.90 -2.24
N GLY A 370 0.43 -8.60 -2.42
CA GLY A 370 -0.27 -7.52 -1.71
C GLY A 370 0.67 -6.51 -1.08
N ASP A 371 0.41 -6.14 0.17
CA ASP A 371 1.21 -5.17 0.90
C ASP A 371 2.22 -5.87 1.81
N ALA A 372 3.39 -5.26 2.01
CA ALA A 372 4.44 -5.80 2.88
C ALA A 372 4.23 -5.45 4.36
N GLY A 373 3.20 -4.66 4.73
CA GLY A 373 3.13 -4.02 6.05
C GLY A 373 3.19 -4.93 7.28
N SER A 374 2.96 -6.24 7.14
CA SER A 374 3.10 -7.24 8.22
C SER A 374 4.36 -8.12 8.10
N VAL A 375 5.26 -7.80 7.18
CA VAL A 375 6.50 -8.53 6.90
C VAL A 375 7.63 -7.87 7.66
N ASP A 376 8.46 -8.62 8.35
CA ASP A 376 9.65 -8.04 9.00
C ASP A 376 10.78 -7.95 7.98
N LEU A 377 11.14 -9.05 7.32
CA LEU A 377 12.27 -9.10 6.39
C LEU A 377 11.84 -9.36 4.94
N ILE A 378 12.45 -8.62 4.04
CA ILE A 378 12.34 -8.77 2.58
C ILE A 378 13.66 -9.33 2.07
N LYS A 379 13.61 -10.50 1.42
CA LYS A 379 14.75 -11.15 0.80
C LYS A 379 14.60 -11.13 -0.73
N VAL A 380 15.48 -10.38 -1.38
CA VAL A 380 15.55 -10.19 -2.83
C VAL A 380 16.53 -11.19 -3.42
N HIS A 381 16.05 -12.20 -4.15
CA HIS A 381 16.92 -13.19 -4.80
C HIS A 381 17.38 -12.63 -6.15
N LEU A 382 18.69 -12.43 -6.33
CA LEU A 382 19.28 -11.69 -7.45
C LEU A 382 19.33 -12.51 -8.76
N GLN A 383 19.43 -13.84 -8.63
CA GLN A 383 19.60 -14.73 -9.78
C GLN A 383 18.33 -15.51 -10.19
N SER A 384 17.35 -15.63 -9.29
CA SER A 384 16.27 -16.62 -9.45
C SER A 384 14.88 -16.03 -9.71
N GLY A 385 14.77 -14.70 -9.87
CA GLY A 385 13.50 -14.03 -10.17
C GLY A 385 12.49 -14.11 -9.01
N LYS A 386 12.96 -14.17 -7.77
CA LYS A 386 12.14 -14.42 -6.59
C LYS A 386 12.29 -13.32 -5.55
N VAL A 387 11.21 -13.11 -4.80
CA VAL A 387 11.21 -12.34 -3.56
C VAL A 387 10.60 -13.20 -2.47
N THR A 388 11.25 -13.23 -1.31
CA THR A 388 10.71 -13.89 -0.12
C THR A 388 10.40 -12.83 0.93
N PHE A 389 9.21 -12.91 1.50
CA PHE A 389 8.78 -12.12 2.65
C PHE A 389 8.76 -13.03 3.89
N LEU A 390 9.33 -12.56 4.99
CA LEU A 390 9.48 -13.32 6.23
C LEU A 390 8.79 -12.58 7.37
N VAL A 391 7.94 -13.29 8.11
CA VAL A 391 7.24 -12.78 9.29
C VAL A 391 7.68 -13.57 10.50
N TYR A 392 8.03 -12.87 11.56
CA TYR A 392 8.45 -13.38 12.85
C TYR A 392 7.38 -13.08 13.91
N ASP A 393 7.40 -13.82 15.01
CA ASP A 393 6.45 -13.67 16.12
C ASP A 393 6.61 -12.34 16.88
N ASP A 394 7.85 -11.98 17.20
CA ASP A 394 8.21 -10.72 17.87
C ASP A 394 9.63 -10.30 17.44
N PHE A 395 9.74 -9.76 16.22
CA PHE A 395 11.02 -9.45 15.57
C PHE A 395 11.92 -8.51 16.39
N GLU A 396 11.33 -7.52 17.04
CA GLU A 396 12.04 -6.47 17.79
C GLU A 396 12.22 -6.83 19.27
N GLY A 397 11.23 -7.50 19.88
CA GLY A 397 11.17 -7.73 21.32
C GLY A 397 11.77 -9.07 21.77
N ALA A 398 11.78 -10.08 20.92
CA ALA A 398 12.29 -11.39 21.29
C ALA A 398 13.82 -11.44 21.21
N ALA A 399 14.44 -12.09 22.21
CA ALA A 399 15.87 -12.41 22.16
C ALA A 399 16.23 -13.36 21.00
N THR A 400 15.26 -14.12 20.50
CA THR A 400 15.42 -15.01 19.36
C THR A 400 14.08 -15.11 18.62
N PRO A 401 13.77 -14.14 17.74
CA PRO A 401 12.53 -14.14 16.98
C PRO A 401 12.39 -15.43 16.16
N ARG A 402 11.17 -15.96 16.07
CA ARG A 402 10.89 -17.22 15.37
C ARG A 402 10.08 -16.98 14.11
N LEU A 403 10.51 -17.59 13.00
CA LEU A 403 9.84 -17.47 11.71
C LEU A 403 8.47 -18.16 11.75
N VAL A 404 7.39 -17.37 11.74
CA VAL A 404 6.01 -17.87 11.80
C VAL A 404 5.36 -18.00 10.44
N GLU A 405 5.77 -17.17 9.48
CA GLU A 405 5.26 -17.21 8.12
C GLU A 405 6.36 -16.88 7.12
N ARG A 406 6.38 -17.61 6.02
CA ARG A 406 7.23 -17.31 4.87
C ARG A 406 6.37 -17.28 3.62
N ILE A 407 6.40 -16.17 2.90
CA ILE A 407 5.75 -16.01 1.61
C ILE A 407 6.82 -15.95 0.53
N LYS A 408 6.69 -16.78 -0.50
CA LYS A 408 7.61 -16.81 -1.64
C LYS A 408 6.88 -16.44 -2.91
N VAL A 409 7.35 -15.38 -3.56
CA VAL A 409 6.83 -14.93 -4.85
C VAL A 409 7.82 -15.32 -5.95
N ASP A 410 7.36 -16.14 -6.88
CA ASP A 410 8.07 -16.51 -8.10
C ASP A 410 7.56 -15.63 -9.25
N LEU A 411 8.33 -14.60 -9.60
CA LEU A 411 7.94 -13.63 -10.63
C LEU A 411 7.84 -14.27 -12.01
N PRO A 412 8.78 -15.13 -12.47
CA PRO A 412 8.64 -15.82 -13.76
C PRO A 412 7.38 -16.68 -13.89
N ARG A 413 6.97 -17.35 -12.81
CA ARG A 413 5.78 -18.21 -12.80
C ARG A 413 4.50 -17.50 -12.36
N LEU A 414 4.59 -16.23 -11.96
CA LEU A 414 3.49 -15.44 -11.40
C LEU A 414 2.77 -16.16 -10.24
N ARG A 415 3.55 -16.85 -9.40
CA ARG A 415 3.02 -17.71 -8.34
C ARG A 415 3.43 -17.20 -6.97
N VAL A 416 2.50 -17.29 -6.02
CA VAL A 416 2.73 -17.00 -4.60
C VAL A 416 2.52 -18.27 -3.80
N ASP A 417 3.55 -18.67 -3.05
CA ASP A 417 3.50 -19.82 -2.13
C ASP A 417 3.60 -19.32 -0.68
N PHE A 418 2.70 -19.82 0.16
CA PHE A 418 2.62 -19.47 1.57
C PHE A 418 3.04 -20.67 2.41
N PHE A 419 3.91 -20.44 3.38
CA PHE A 419 4.42 -21.44 4.30
C PHE A 419 4.14 -20.93 5.72
N ASP A 420 3.03 -21.38 6.30
CA ASP A 420 2.67 -21.10 7.68
C ASP A 420 3.37 -22.13 8.58
N TYR A 421 4.11 -21.65 9.58
CA TYR A 421 4.80 -22.51 10.54
C TYR A 421 3.98 -22.70 11.83
N VAL A 422 2.67 -22.75 11.68
CA VAL A 422 1.70 -22.96 12.78
C VAL A 422 1.26 -24.42 12.77
N GLY A 423 1.57 -25.17 13.84
CA GLY A 423 1.16 -26.57 14.01
C GLY A 423 2.33 -27.55 14.06
N GLU A 424 2.35 -28.55 13.16
CA GLU A 424 3.33 -29.65 13.18
C GLU A 424 4.77 -29.24 12.80
N TYR A 425 4.97 -28.03 12.28
CA TYR A 425 6.29 -27.53 11.91
C TYR A 425 6.86 -26.65 13.02
N GLU A 426 8.09 -26.92 13.48
CA GLU A 426 8.78 -26.06 14.44
C GLU A 426 9.29 -24.77 13.77
N PRO A 427 8.84 -23.58 14.21
CA PRO A 427 9.35 -22.30 13.74
C PRO A 427 10.86 -22.20 13.93
N GLN A 428 11.57 -21.80 12.87
CA GLN A 428 13.02 -21.65 12.90
C GLN A 428 13.40 -20.31 13.55
N PRO A 429 14.38 -20.29 14.48
CA PRO A 429 14.87 -19.05 15.07
C PRO A 429 15.66 -18.22 14.04
N LEU A 430 15.58 -16.89 14.16
CA LEU A 430 16.50 -15.98 13.47
C LEU A 430 17.92 -16.17 14.03
N THR A 431 18.90 -16.35 13.15
CA THR A 431 20.30 -16.61 13.52
C THR A 431 21.15 -15.35 13.64
N GLU A 432 20.77 -14.31 12.90
CA GLU A 432 21.42 -13.00 12.86
C GLU A 432 20.79 -12.02 13.86
N ASP A 433 21.56 -11.01 14.27
CA ASP A 433 21.03 -9.91 15.09
C ASP A 433 20.04 -9.07 14.24
N PRO A 434 18.78 -8.85 14.70
CA PRO A 434 17.80 -8.02 14.01
C PRO A 434 18.34 -6.67 13.54
N ALA A 435 19.21 -6.03 14.34
CA ALA A 435 19.80 -4.73 14.03
C ALA A 435 20.60 -4.73 12.70
N THR A 436 21.07 -5.88 12.24
CA THR A 436 21.83 -6.00 10.98
C THR A 436 21.00 -5.80 9.72
N PHE A 437 19.66 -5.92 9.81
CA PHE A 437 18.78 -5.81 8.65
C PHE A 437 18.28 -4.39 8.37
N TYR A 438 18.59 -3.43 9.23
CA TYR A 438 18.24 -2.01 9.06
C TYR A 438 19.34 -1.25 8.30
N VAL A 439 19.18 0.08 8.22
CA VAL A 439 20.25 0.98 7.81
C VAL A 439 21.27 1.06 8.93
N ARG A 440 22.55 0.92 8.59
CA ARG A 440 23.67 1.19 9.50
C ARG A 440 24.04 2.66 9.57
#